data_AF-X6CM28-F1
#
_entry.id   AF-X6CM28-F1
#
_cell.length_a   1.000
_cell.length_b   1.000
_cell.length_c   1.000
_cell.angle_alpha   90.00
_cell.angle_beta   90.00
_cell.angle_gamma   90.00
#
_symmetry.space_group_name_H-M   'P 1'
#
loop_
_entity.id
_entity.type
_entity.pdbx_description
1 polymer ?
#
loop_
_entity_poly.entity_id
_entity_poly.type
_entity_poly.pdbx_seq_one_letter_code
_entity_poly.pdbx_strand_id
1 'polypeptide(L)'
;MDRDNKRARAAARSSQGVGSSSLRDVPEGPLSDVAERLVTANPRDTARNLGGFKGLGTHERTAVRGTQPGPETDLARFERRTNRLGRSAIDLAATLTAELGYSTDDIALQKVGAASNLGDYLTPGLQDAIVNRIGNMDPPSQALGAYYVAPHFSKFTDENKSRILDQAIGLASSDPDGNVRMMASNAILNMYQQLDANQQAQAHSVFPGMQDILPHMPPPQHAAEERSANLDGHIAGIEAAVRDTVGPQTSYEQLQRGAQIGRSINHAFNHAREDLMEATRSRDRSGR
;
A
#
# COMPACT_ATOMS: atom_id res chain seq x y z
N MET A 1 50.29 -61.44 -26.30
CA MET A 1 51.19 -61.63 -25.14
C MET A 1 52.08 -60.39 -25.19
N ASP A 2 51.92 -59.36 -24.37
CA ASP A 2 51.85 -59.38 -22.91
C ASP A 2 50.86 -58.36 -22.33
N ARG A 3 50.11 -58.85 -21.35
CA ARG A 3 49.40 -58.08 -20.32
C ARG A 3 50.42 -57.62 -19.28
N ASP A 4 50.06 -56.59 -18.53
CA ASP A 4 50.63 -56.24 -17.23
C ASP A 4 52.00 -55.55 -17.21
N ASN A 5 51.99 -54.22 -17.38
CA ASN A 5 52.54 -53.31 -16.36
C ASN A 5 52.38 -51.84 -16.74
N LYS A 6 51.29 -51.23 -16.25
CA LYS A 6 51.25 -49.89 -15.63
C LYS A 6 49.85 -49.56 -15.09
N ARG A 7 49.26 -50.53 -14.37
CA ARG A 7 48.28 -50.27 -13.31
C ARG A 7 49.04 -49.74 -12.10
N ALA A 8 49.38 -48.45 -12.11
CA ALA A 8 49.87 -47.72 -10.94
C ALA A 8 49.64 -46.20 -11.05
N ARG A 9 48.57 -45.77 -11.74
CA ARG A 9 48.00 -44.42 -11.61
C ARG A 9 46.48 -44.48 -11.71
N ALA A 10 45.87 -45.23 -10.80
CA ALA A 10 44.54 -44.91 -10.31
C ALA A 10 44.71 -43.87 -9.19
N ALA A 11 43.76 -42.94 -9.08
CA ALA A 11 43.65 -41.84 -8.11
C ALA A 11 44.27 -40.49 -8.53
N ALA A 12 43.70 -39.88 -9.58
CA ALA A 12 43.22 -38.49 -9.54
C ALA A 12 42.60 -38.12 -10.89
N ARG A 13 41.44 -37.46 -10.85
CA ARG A 13 40.69 -36.83 -11.95
C ARG A 13 39.64 -37.71 -12.64
N SER A 14 38.72 -38.18 -11.81
CA SER A 14 37.28 -38.11 -12.11
C SER A 14 36.81 -36.66 -12.17
N SER A 15 35.58 -36.46 -12.68
CA SER A 15 34.79 -35.22 -12.81
C SER A 15 35.02 -34.47 -14.14
N GLN A 16 34.16 -34.72 -15.13
CA GLN A 16 32.90 -33.99 -15.37
C GLN A 16 33.16 -32.75 -16.25
N GLY A 17 33.24 -32.98 -17.56
CA GLY A 17 32.89 -31.96 -18.54
C GLY A 17 31.37 -31.86 -18.61
N VAL A 18 30.77 -31.23 -17.60
CA VAL A 18 29.36 -30.81 -17.65
C VAL A 18 29.28 -29.74 -18.72
N GLY A 19 28.40 -29.95 -19.69
CA GLY A 19 28.07 -28.98 -20.71
C GLY A 19 27.80 -27.63 -20.05
N SER A 20 28.40 -26.59 -20.62
CA SER A 20 28.10 -25.20 -20.33
C SER A 20 26.62 -24.96 -20.62
N SER A 21 25.76 -25.26 -19.66
CA SER A 21 24.39 -24.78 -19.59
C SER A 21 24.50 -23.27 -19.43
N SER A 22 24.44 -22.58 -20.56
CA SER A 22 24.33 -21.13 -20.59
C SER A 22 23.15 -20.72 -19.74
N LEU A 23 23.43 -19.93 -18.70
CA LEU A 23 22.49 -19.10 -17.92
C LEU A 23 21.70 -18.07 -18.78
N ARG A 24 21.59 -18.30 -20.09
CA ARG A 24 21.03 -17.37 -21.07
C ARG A 24 19.66 -17.77 -21.61
N ASP A 25 19.12 -18.93 -21.23
CA ASP A 25 17.82 -19.43 -21.72
C ASP A 25 16.82 -19.78 -20.60
N VAL A 26 16.78 -18.99 -19.53
CA VAL A 26 15.62 -19.02 -18.61
C VAL A 26 15.00 -17.62 -18.60
N PRO A 27 13.73 -17.45 -19.01
CA PRO A 27 13.02 -16.18 -18.87
C PRO A 27 12.79 -15.75 -17.41
N GLU A 28 13.23 -16.55 -16.43
CA GLU A 28 12.91 -16.45 -15.00
C GLU A 28 14.13 -16.91 -14.20
N GLY A 29 14.99 -15.97 -13.80
CA GLY A 29 16.18 -16.28 -12.98
C GLY A 29 15.91 -16.12 -11.49
N PRO A 30 16.82 -16.60 -10.61
CA PRO A 30 16.71 -16.45 -9.15
C PRO A 30 16.56 -15.00 -8.68
N LEU A 31 17.00 -14.02 -9.48
CA LEU A 31 16.82 -12.60 -9.18
C LEU A 31 15.38 -12.12 -9.39
N SER A 32 14.63 -12.72 -10.32
CA SER A 32 13.20 -12.40 -10.51
C SER A 32 12.38 -12.92 -9.33
N ASP A 33 12.68 -14.12 -8.83
CA ASP A 33 12.04 -14.67 -7.62
C ASP A 33 12.32 -13.81 -6.39
N VAL A 34 13.56 -13.31 -6.25
CA VAL A 34 13.91 -12.37 -5.18
C VAL A 34 13.11 -11.09 -5.33
N ALA A 35 13.00 -10.54 -6.55
CA ALA A 35 12.25 -9.32 -6.79
C ALA A 35 10.74 -9.48 -6.52
N GLU A 36 10.14 -10.61 -6.88
CA GLU A 36 8.73 -10.88 -6.57
C GLU A 36 8.46 -10.94 -5.07
N ARG A 37 9.40 -11.47 -4.28
CA ARG A 37 9.32 -11.48 -2.80
C ARG A 37 9.42 -10.10 -2.16
N LEU A 38 9.86 -9.08 -2.91
CA LEU A 38 9.91 -7.70 -2.44
C LEU A 38 8.57 -6.96 -2.60
N VAL A 39 7.60 -7.56 -3.31
CA VAL A 39 6.24 -7.02 -3.46
C VAL A 39 5.46 -7.25 -2.16
N THR A 40 4.82 -6.20 -1.66
CA THR A 40 4.05 -6.22 -0.41
C THR A 40 2.60 -5.78 -0.67
N ALA A 41 1.77 -5.84 0.38
CA ALA A 41 0.42 -5.27 0.33
C ALA A 41 0.43 -3.73 0.33
N ASN A 42 1.57 -3.08 0.60
CA ASN A 42 1.70 -1.63 0.59
C ASN A 42 2.43 -1.16 -0.69
N PRO A 43 1.82 -0.32 -1.54
CA PRO A 43 2.40 0.14 -2.80
C PRO A 43 3.68 0.97 -2.61
N ARG A 44 3.78 1.75 -1.53
CA ARG A 44 4.98 2.57 -1.25
C ARG A 44 6.16 1.72 -0.81
N ASP A 45 5.93 0.72 0.05
CA ASP A 45 6.97 -0.23 0.43
C ASP A 45 7.41 -1.06 -0.77
N THR A 46 6.47 -1.51 -1.59
CA THR A 46 6.75 -2.21 -2.84
C THR A 46 7.63 -1.36 -3.77
N ALA A 47 7.25 -0.10 -3.99
CA ALA A 47 8.02 0.83 -4.83
C ALA A 47 9.44 1.08 -4.26
N ARG A 48 9.56 1.24 -2.94
CA ARG A 48 10.84 1.41 -2.25
C ARG A 48 11.72 0.17 -2.39
N ASN A 49 11.19 -1.01 -2.12
CA ASN A 49 11.93 -2.27 -2.14
C ASN A 49 12.41 -2.60 -3.56
N LEU A 50 11.50 -2.54 -4.55
CA LEU A 50 11.86 -2.77 -5.95
C LEU A 50 12.79 -1.68 -6.48
N GLY A 51 12.61 -0.42 -6.06
CA GLY A 51 13.51 0.68 -6.36
C GLY A 51 14.94 0.43 -5.86
N GLY A 52 15.07 0.05 -4.59
CA GLY A 52 16.35 -0.30 -3.97
C GLY A 52 17.02 -1.50 -4.65
N PHE A 53 16.24 -2.55 -4.95
CA PHE A 53 16.74 -3.73 -5.65
C PHE A 53 17.27 -3.39 -7.05
N LYS A 54 16.50 -2.62 -7.85
CA LYS A 54 16.96 -2.10 -9.14
C LYS A 54 18.22 -1.22 -9.03
N GLY A 55 18.45 -0.59 -7.87
CA GLY A 55 19.64 0.22 -7.59
C GLY A 55 20.93 -0.60 -7.50
N LEU A 56 20.85 -1.91 -7.25
CA LEU A 56 22.03 -2.78 -7.06
C LEU A 56 22.80 -3.01 -8.36
N GLY A 57 22.14 -2.98 -9.52
CA GLY A 57 22.82 -3.27 -10.77
C GLY A 57 21.91 -3.42 -11.98
N THR A 58 22.54 -3.71 -13.11
CA THR A 58 21.85 -3.92 -14.39
C THR A 58 21.08 -5.25 -14.40
N HIS A 59 21.56 -6.27 -13.70
CA HIS A 59 20.89 -7.56 -13.62
C HIS A 59 19.57 -7.48 -12.85
N GLU A 60 19.55 -6.77 -11.73
CA GLU A 60 18.37 -6.54 -10.88
C GLU A 60 17.35 -5.65 -11.60
N ARG A 61 17.82 -4.65 -12.35
CA ARG A 61 16.96 -3.87 -13.26
C ARG A 61 16.29 -4.75 -14.31
N THR A 62 17.05 -5.66 -14.90
CA THR A 62 16.53 -6.59 -15.91
C THR A 62 15.57 -7.60 -15.30
N ALA A 63 15.81 -8.06 -14.06
CA ALA A 63 14.90 -8.95 -13.35
C ALA A 63 13.53 -8.31 -13.09
N VAL A 64 13.49 -7.02 -12.75
CA VAL A 64 12.22 -6.30 -12.53
C VAL A 64 11.55 -5.88 -13.83
N ARG A 65 12.31 -5.40 -14.82
CA ARG A 65 11.76 -4.80 -16.05
C ARG A 65 11.65 -5.75 -17.24
N GLY A 66 12.18 -6.96 -17.10
CA GLY A 66 12.41 -7.87 -18.21
C GLY A 66 13.57 -7.44 -19.11
N THR A 67 13.85 -8.25 -20.11
CA THR A 67 14.83 -7.97 -21.17
C THR A 67 14.17 -7.20 -22.31
N GLN A 68 14.86 -6.20 -22.87
CA GLN A 68 14.45 -5.52 -24.09
C GLN A 68 15.50 -5.73 -25.20
N PRO A 69 15.10 -6.22 -26.39
CA PRO A 69 13.76 -6.66 -26.79
C PRO A 69 13.38 -8.02 -26.18
N GLY A 70 12.13 -8.17 -25.73
CA GLY A 70 11.61 -9.41 -25.13
C GLY A 70 10.14 -9.28 -24.72
N PRO A 71 9.44 -10.40 -24.48
CA PRO A 71 8.08 -10.39 -23.93
C PRO A 71 8.09 -9.78 -22.53
N GLU A 72 7.05 -9.02 -22.20
CA GLU A 72 6.89 -8.44 -20.86
C GLU A 72 6.61 -9.55 -19.83
N THR A 73 7.42 -9.60 -18.77
CA THR A 73 7.21 -10.51 -17.63
C THR A 73 6.06 -10.02 -16.75
N ASP A 74 5.45 -10.92 -15.97
CA ASP A 74 4.35 -10.53 -15.07
C ASP A 74 4.82 -9.51 -14.01
N LEU A 75 6.05 -9.62 -13.52
CA LEU A 75 6.65 -8.62 -12.63
C LEU A 75 6.85 -7.26 -13.32
N ALA A 76 7.30 -7.24 -14.57
CA ALA A 76 7.44 -6.00 -15.34
C ALA A 76 6.08 -5.34 -15.60
N ARG A 77 5.05 -6.15 -15.91
CA ARG A 77 3.67 -5.70 -16.05
C ARG A 77 3.13 -5.11 -14.75
N PHE A 78 3.35 -5.79 -13.63
CA PHE A 78 2.99 -5.30 -12.29
C PHE A 78 3.69 -3.98 -11.96
N GLU A 79 5.00 -3.88 -12.20
CA GLU A 79 5.78 -2.66 -11.96
C GLU A 79 5.25 -1.49 -12.80
N ARG A 80 4.98 -1.73 -14.08
CA ARG A 80 4.40 -0.72 -14.99
C ARG A 80 3.05 -0.22 -14.48
N ARG A 81 2.13 -1.13 -14.12
CA ARG A 81 0.79 -0.79 -13.58
C ARG A 81 0.90 -0.01 -12.28
N THR A 82 1.74 -0.46 -11.35
CA THR A 82 1.94 0.20 -10.05
C THR A 82 2.58 1.58 -10.20
N ASN A 83 3.52 1.77 -11.13
CA ASN A 83 4.10 3.08 -11.40
C ASN A 83 3.07 4.08 -11.95
N ARG A 84 2.16 3.64 -12.82
CA ARG A 84 1.04 4.45 -13.33
C ARG A 84 0.07 4.86 -12.22
N LEU A 85 -0.31 3.90 -11.37
CA LEU A 85 -1.16 4.15 -10.20
C LEU A 85 -0.49 5.09 -9.21
N GLY A 86 0.79 4.89 -8.90
CA GLY A 86 1.55 5.75 -7.99
C GLY A 86 1.65 7.19 -8.48
N ARG A 87 1.87 7.42 -9.78
CA ARG A 87 1.85 8.77 -10.35
C ARG A 87 0.46 9.42 -10.22
N SER A 88 -0.59 8.68 -10.60
CA SER A 88 -1.97 9.14 -10.47
C SER A 88 -2.34 9.50 -9.02
N ALA A 89 -1.86 8.69 -8.06
CA ALA A 89 -2.09 8.91 -6.64
C ALA A 89 -1.36 10.16 -6.13
N ILE A 90 -0.12 10.40 -6.57
CA ILE A 90 0.65 11.59 -6.20
C ILE A 90 -0.05 12.86 -6.71
N ASP A 91 -0.46 12.88 -7.98
CA ASP A 91 -1.13 14.03 -8.61
C ASP A 91 -2.46 14.34 -7.90
N LEU A 92 -3.23 13.28 -7.59
CA LEU A 92 -4.48 13.42 -6.86
C LEU A 92 -4.26 13.87 -5.42
N ALA A 93 -3.28 13.30 -4.70
CA ALA A 93 -2.97 13.67 -3.33
C ALA A 93 -2.55 15.14 -3.21
N ALA A 94 -1.72 15.62 -4.14
CA ALA A 94 -1.32 17.02 -4.19
C ALA A 94 -2.53 17.96 -4.32
N THR A 95 -3.52 17.58 -5.14
CA THR A 95 -4.76 18.35 -5.34
C THR A 95 -5.67 18.30 -4.11
N LEU A 96 -5.86 17.12 -3.53
CA LEU A 96 -6.74 16.93 -2.36
C LEU A 96 -6.18 17.57 -1.10
N THR A 97 -4.86 17.74 -1.01
CA THR A 97 -4.19 18.36 0.14
C THR A 97 -3.75 19.80 -0.12
N ALA A 98 -4.02 20.34 -1.30
CA ALA A 98 -3.71 21.72 -1.65
C ALA A 98 -4.36 22.68 -0.65
N GLU A 99 -3.59 23.65 -0.16
CA GLU A 99 -4.07 24.70 0.76
C GLU A 99 -4.73 24.18 2.04
N LEU A 100 -4.42 22.95 2.46
CA LEU A 100 -5.03 22.33 3.64
C LEU A 100 -4.85 23.22 4.90
N GLY A 101 -3.70 23.89 5.03
CA GLY A 101 -3.39 24.80 6.13
C GLY A 101 -4.11 26.16 6.09
N TYR A 102 -4.71 26.54 4.96
CA TYR A 102 -5.39 27.83 4.77
C TYR A 102 -6.92 27.69 4.56
N SER A 103 -7.39 26.46 4.32
CA SER A 103 -8.82 26.17 4.15
C SER A 103 -9.57 26.31 5.47
N THR A 104 -10.84 26.68 5.46
CA THR A 104 -11.72 26.61 6.65
C THR A 104 -11.83 25.16 7.14
N ASP A 105 -12.19 24.96 8.41
CA ASP A 105 -12.28 23.63 9.02
C ASP A 105 -13.22 22.69 8.24
N ASP A 106 -14.38 23.19 7.80
CA ASP A 106 -15.32 22.42 6.96
C ASP A 106 -14.70 21.90 5.66
N ILE A 107 -13.97 22.76 4.95
CA ILE A 107 -13.30 22.39 3.68
C ILE A 107 -12.13 21.47 3.97
N ALA A 108 -11.35 21.76 5.01
CA ALA A 108 -10.22 20.96 5.43
C ALA A 108 -10.66 19.53 5.81
N LEU A 109 -11.79 19.37 6.50
CA LEU A 109 -12.34 18.06 6.85
C LEU A 109 -12.71 17.23 5.62
N GLN A 110 -13.34 17.86 4.62
CA GLN A 110 -13.67 17.18 3.37
C GLN A 110 -12.40 16.76 2.61
N LYS A 111 -11.38 17.62 2.61
CA LYS A 111 -10.05 17.32 2.05
C LYS A 111 -9.37 16.16 2.78
N VAL A 112 -9.40 16.15 4.12
CA VAL A 112 -8.88 15.05 4.95
C VAL A 112 -9.58 13.75 4.61
N GLY A 113 -10.91 13.73 4.58
CA GLY A 113 -11.69 12.54 4.25
C GLY A 113 -11.44 12.04 2.82
N ALA A 114 -11.24 12.94 1.85
CA ALA A 114 -10.88 12.54 0.49
C ALA A 114 -9.45 11.98 0.41
N ALA A 115 -8.48 12.68 1.01
CA ALA A 115 -7.07 12.31 0.97
C ALA A 115 -6.76 11.04 1.78
N SER A 116 -7.51 10.74 2.84
CA SER A 116 -7.30 9.53 3.66
C SER A 116 -7.49 8.24 2.84
N ASN A 117 -8.35 8.27 1.81
CA ASN A 117 -8.51 7.16 0.86
C ASN A 117 -7.23 6.88 0.06
N LEU A 118 -6.25 7.80 0.03
CA LEU A 118 -4.95 7.61 -0.60
C LEU A 118 -3.85 7.25 0.42
N GLY A 119 -4.20 6.82 1.64
CA GLY A 119 -3.24 6.65 2.75
C GLY A 119 -1.92 5.94 2.39
N ASP A 120 -1.98 4.90 1.54
CA ASP A 120 -0.81 4.13 1.12
C ASP A 120 0.16 4.89 0.20
N TYR A 121 -0.31 5.97 -0.43
CA TYR A 121 0.42 6.81 -1.36
C TYR A 121 0.80 8.18 -0.76
N LEU A 122 0.30 8.50 0.43
CA LEU A 122 0.67 9.74 1.10
C LEU A 122 2.14 9.72 1.54
N THR A 123 2.85 10.81 1.23
CA THR A 123 4.20 11.03 1.76
C THR A 123 4.13 11.34 3.26
N PRO A 124 5.22 11.13 4.03
CA PRO A 124 5.22 11.44 5.46
C PRO A 124 4.83 12.90 5.74
N GLY A 125 5.36 13.85 4.97
CA GLY A 125 5.02 15.26 5.12
C GLY A 125 3.54 15.58 4.85
N LEU A 126 2.88 14.86 3.94
CA LEU A 126 1.43 15.02 3.73
C LEU A 126 0.61 14.38 4.86
N GLN A 127 1.07 13.26 5.41
CA GLN A 127 0.46 12.66 6.61
C GLN A 127 0.58 13.61 7.80
N ASP A 128 1.76 14.19 8.02
CA ASP A 128 1.98 15.19 9.07
C ASP A 128 1.08 16.41 8.88
N ALA A 129 0.95 16.92 7.64
CA ALA A 129 0.07 18.04 7.33
C ALA A 129 -1.40 17.74 7.64
N ILE A 130 -1.87 16.53 7.33
CA ILE A 130 -3.23 16.06 7.67
C ILE A 130 -3.42 16.00 9.18
N VAL A 131 -2.53 15.33 9.91
CA VAL A 131 -2.65 15.16 11.37
C VAL A 131 -2.50 16.49 12.11
N ASN A 132 -1.58 17.35 11.66
CA ASN A 132 -1.44 18.72 12.17
C ASN A 132 -2.72 19.51 11.93
N ARG A 133 -3.31 19.41 10.73
CA ARG A 133 -4.52 20.16 10.42
C ARG A 133 -5.68 19.72 11.31
N ILE A 134 -5.90 18.42 11.46
CA ILE A 134 -6.91 17.85 12.37
C ILE A 134 -6.70 18.38 13.80
N GLY A 135 -5.46 18.30 14.31
CA GLY A 135 -5.13 18.74 15.66
C GLY A 135 -5.30 20.23 15.95
N ASN A 136 -5.41 21.05 14.90
CA ASN A 136 -5.59 22.50 15.00
C ASN A 136 -7.06 22.94 14.82
N MET A 137 -8.00 22.01 14.65
CA MET A 137 -9.43 22.30 14.54
C MET A 137 -10.09 22.42 15.92
N ASP A 138 -11.32 22.91 15.96
CA ASP A 138 -12.16 22.83 17.16
C ASP A 138 -12.52 21.36 17.52
N PRO A 139 -12.82 21.03 18.79
CA PRO A 139 -12.96 19.64 19.23
C PRO A 139 -13.96 18.78 18.44
N PRO A 140 -15.16 19.27 18.05
CA PRO A 140 -16.06 18.55 17.15
C PRO A 140 -15.41 18.17 15.80
N SER A 141 -14.75 19.14 15.15
CA SER A 141 -14.06 18.92 13.88
C SER A 141 -12.86 18.00 14.05
N GLN A 142 -12.11 18.13 15.13
CA GLN A 142 -10.99 17.24 15.44
C GLN A 142 -11.44 15.78 15.57
N ALA A 143 -12.56 15.52 16.27
CA ALA A 143 -13.13 14.19 16.41
C ALA A 143 -13.60 13.61 15.07
N LEU A 144 -14.22 14.43 14.23
CA LEU A 144 -14.65 14.02 12.89
C LEU A 144 -13.44 13.75 11.96
N GLY A 145 -12.39 14.55 12.06
CA GLY A 145 -11.13 14.35 11.35
C GLY A 145 -10.47 13.02 11.74
N ALA A 146 -10.39 12.73 13.04
CA ALA A 146 -9.90 11.44 13.55
C ALA A 146 -10.74 10.26 13.03
N TYR A 147 -12.06 10.42 13.01
CA TYR A 147 -12.97 9.42 12.44
C TYR A 147 -12.72 9.16 10.95
N TYR A 148 -12.42 10.19 10.15
CA TYR A 148 -12.13 10.04 8.71
C TYR A 148 -10.80 9.36 8.39
N VAL A 149 -9.80 9.46 9.27
CA VAL A 149 -8.50 8.80 9.08
C VAL A 149 -8.45 7.40 9.70
N ALA A 150 -9.34 7.09 10.65
CA ALA A 150 -9.38 5.83 11.38
C ALA A 150 -9.42 4.56 10.48
N PRO A 151 -10.22 4.49 9.40
CA PRO A 151 -10.22 3.34 8.49
C PRO A 151 -8.87 3.10 7.78
N HIS A 152 -7.99 4.10 7.80
CA HIS A 152 -6.69 4.10 7.13
C HIS A 152 -5.52 4.21 8.12
N PHE A 153 -5.78 4.02 9.42
CA PHE A 153 -4.83 4.22 10.50
C PHE A 153 -3.49 3.47 10.30
N SER A 154 -3.54 2.21 9.89
CA SER A 154 -2.37 1.37 9.60
C SER A 154 -1.42 1.97 8.56
N LYS A 155 -1.92 2.87 7.70
CA LYS A 155 -1.18 3.49 6.59
C LYS A 155 -0.37 4.73 7.02
N PHE A 156 -0.61 5.24 8.22
CA PHE A 156 0.14 6.36 8.77
C PHE A 156 1.49 5.91 9.36
N THR A 157 2.45 6.83 9.47
CA THR A 157 3.68 6.58 10.24
C THR A 157 3.36 6.32 11.71
N ASP A 158 4.24 5.63 12.42
CA ASP A 158 4.00 5.28 13.83
C ASP A 158 3.86 6.52 14.71
N GLU A 159 4.60 7.59 14.41
CA GLU A 159 4.42 8.90 15.06
C GLU A 159 3.01 9.45 14.83
N ASN A 160 2.52 9.43 13.59
CA ASN A 160 1.20 9.94 13.26
C ASN A 160 0.07 9.05 13.81
N LYS A 161 0.27 7.73 13.87
CA LYS A 161 -0.63 6.80 14.55
C LYS A 161 -0.79 7.15 16.02
N SER A 162 0.33 7.34 16.74
CA SER A 162 0.27 7.76 18.15
C SER A 162 -0.51 9.05 18.31
N ARG A 163 -0.20 10.07 17.49
CA ARG A 163 -0.86 11.37 17.56
C ARG A 163 -2.37 11.31 17.30
N ILE A 164 -2.79 10.55 16.28
CA ILE A 164 -4.22 10.36 15.98
C ILE A 164 -4.93 9.67 17.15
N LEU A 165 -4.32 8.62 17.71
CA LEU A 165 -4.87 7.88 18.83
C LEU A 165 -4.95 8.75 20.10
N ASP A 166 -3.86 9.44 20.45
CA ASP A 166 -3.78 10.33 21.62
C ASP A 166 -4.82 11.45 21.53
N GLN A 167 -5.02 12.03 20.34
CA GLN A 167 -6.06 13.03 20.09
C GLN A 167 -7.46 12.45 20.32
N ALA A 168 -7.77 11.28 19.74
CA ALA A 168 -9.07 10.64 19.91
C ALA A 168 -9.34 10.29 21.38
N ILE A 169 -8.35 9.77 22.10
CA ILE A 169 -8.44 9.46 23.52
C ILE A 169 -8.67 10.72 24.36
N GLY A 170 -7.94 11.79 24.07
CA GLY A 170 -8.12 13.10 24.72
C GLY A 170 -9.54 13.63 24.55
N LEU A 171 -10.09 13.56 23.34
CA LEU A 171 -11.45 13.99 23.02
C LEU A 171 -12.52 13.12 23.69
N ALA A 172 -12.33 11.80 23.70
CA ALA A 172 -13.23 10.87 24.38
C ALA A 172 -13.29 11.11 25.92
N SER A 173 -12.20 11.61 26.50
CA SER A 173 -12.09 11.81 27.95
C SER A 173 -12.54 13.19 28.42
N SER A 174 -12.54 14.20 27.54
CA SER A 174 -12.68 15.62 27.91
C SER A 174 -14.02 16.26 27.58
N ASP A 175 -14.92 15.57 26.87
CA ASP A 175 -16.21 16.12 26.46
C ASP A 175 -17.38 15.68 27.37
N PRO A 176 -17.90 16.57 28.25
CA PRO A 176 -19.06 16.29 29.10
C PRO A 176 -20.41 16.30 28.35
N ASP A 177 -20.51 16.95 27.18
CA ASP A 177 -21.76 17.11 26.41
C ASP A 177 -22.05 15.89 25.50
N GLY A 178 -21.04 15.02 25.29
CA GLY A 178 -21.18 13.66 24.78
C GLY A 178 -21.08 13.49 23.26
N ASN A 179 -21.31 14.54 22.47
CA ASN A 179 -21.27 14.46 21.00
C ASN A 179 -19.85 14.27 20.46
N VAL A 180 -18.87 15.00 20.99
CA VAL A 180 -17.46 14.88 20.62
C VAL A 180 -16.91 13.55 21.13
N ARG A 181 -17.31 13.16 22.36
CA ARG A 181 -16.99 11.86 22.94
C ARG A 181 -17.42 10.70 22.05
N MET A 182 -18.68 10.68 21.62
CA MET A 182 -19.22 9.61 20.78
C MET A 182 -18.44 9.49 19.47
N MET A 183 -18.15 10.60 18.79
CA MET A 183 -17.40 10.58 17.53
C MET A 183 -15.96 10.10 17.73
N ALA A 184 -15.30 10.55 18.79
CA ALA A 184 -13.95 10.11 19.13
C ALA A 184 -13.91 8.62 19.51
N SER A 185 -14.90 8.12 20.26
CA SER A 185 -15.05 6.69 20.57
C SER A 185 -15.25 5.86 19.29
N ASN A 186 -16.04 6.34 18.33
CA ASN A 186 -16.21 5.67 17.03
C ASN A 186 -14.90 5.63 16.23
N ALA A 187 -14.09 6.70 16.28
CA ALA A 187 -12.76 6.68 15.68
C ALA A 187 -11.88 5.60 16.32
N ILE A 188 -11.84 5.53 17.66
CA ILE A 188 -11.08 4.50 18.41
C ILE A 188 -11.54 3.09 18.01
N LEU A 189 -12.85 2.84 17.93
CA LEU A 189 -13.40 1.56 17.52
C LEU A 189 -12.96 1.17 16.09
N ASN A 190 -13.01 2.10 15.15
CA ASN A 190 -12.55 1.88 13.77
C ASN A 190 -11.04 1.59 13.67
N MET A 191 -10.24 2.11 14.59
CA MET A 191 -8.80 1.85 14.65
C MET A 191 -8.46 0.59 15.44
N TYR A 192 -9.37 0.07 16.28
CA TYR A 192 -9.05 -0.89 17.35
C TYR A 192 -8.27 -2.13 16.87
N GLN A 193 -8.68 -2.73 15.76
CA GLN A 193 -8.02 -3.93 15.24
C GLN A 193 -6.62 -3.66 14.66
N GLN A 194 -6.28 -2.39 14.45
CA GLN A 194 -4.99 -1.91 13.95
C GLN A 194 -4.09 -1.41 15.09
N LEU A 195 -4.58 -1.39 16.34
CA LEU A 195 -3.83 -0.98 17.53
C LEU A 195 -2.99 -2.13 18.07
N ASP A 196 -1.81 -1.79 18.61
CA ASP A 196 -1.02 -2.74 19.40
C ASP A 196 -1.65 -3.01 20.78
N ALA A 197 -1.11 -4.00 21.51
CA ALA A 197 -1.67 -4.42 22.80
C ALA A 197 -1.72 -3.28 23.86
N ASN A 198 -0.73 -2.38 23.87
CA ASN A 198 -0.69 -1.27 24.83
C ASN A 198 -1.73 -0.20 24.44
N GLN A 199 -1.84 0.10 23.15
CA GLN A 199 -2.82 1.02 22.60
C GLN A 199 -4.26 0.51 22.80
N GLN A 200 -4.49 -0.80 22.66
CA GLN A 200 -5.78 -1.42 22.99
C GLN A 200 -6.11 -1.27 24.47
N ALA A 201 -5.16 -1.50 25.37
CA ALA A 201 -5.37 -1.30 26.81
C ALA A 201 -5.72 0.17 27.14
N GLN A 202 -5.07 1.12 26.48
CA GLN A 202 -5.39 2.54 26.60
C GLN A 202 -6.80 2.85 26.10
N ALA A 203 -7.22 2.29 24.96
CA ALA A 203 -8.58 2.44 24.43
C ALA A 203 -9.65 1.92 25.41
N HIS A 204 -9.42 0.76 26.04
CA HIS A 204 -10.30 0.21 27.08
C HIS A 204 -10.43 1.13 28.30
N SER A 205 -9.35 1.84 28.67
CA SER A 205 -9.39 2.73 29.83
C SER A 205 -10.31 3.94 29.67
N VAL A 206 -10.57 4.37 28.42
CA VAL A 206 -11.33 5.60 28.11
C VAL A 206 -12.70 5.34 27.51
N PHE A 207 -12.97 4.10 27.09
CA PHE A 207 -14.28 3.69 26.57
C PHE A 207 -14.85 2.50 27.38
N PRO A 208 -15.45 2.76 28.55
CA PRO A 208 -16.14 1.74 29.32
C PRO A 208 -17.26 1.08 28.50
N GLY A 209 -17.28 -0.25 28.41
CA GLY A 209 -18.26 -0.99 27.59
C GLY A 209 -17.76 -1.37 26.19
N MET A 210 -16.52 -1.02 25.83
CA MET A 210 -15.90 -1.44 24.56
C MET A 210 -16.00 -2.96 24.34
N GLN A 211 -15.73 -3.73 25.39
CA GLN A 211 -15.80 -5.19 25.41
C GLN A 211 -17.17 -5.79 25.07
N ASP A 212 -18.25 -5.05 25.26
CA ASP A 212 -19.60 -5.48 24.87
C ASP A 212 -19.86 -5.22 23.37
N ILE A 213 -19.11 -4.30 22.75
CA ILE A 213 -19.27 -3.87 21.35
C ILE A 213 -18.33 -4.63 20.42
N LEU A 214 -17.08 -4.89 20.84
CA LEU A 214 -16.06 -5.57 20.02
C LEU A 214 -16.56 -6.89 19.38
N PRO A 215 -17.29 -7.78 20.09
CA PRO A 215 -17.75 -9.04 19.53
C PRO A 215 -18.80 -8.90 18.42
N HIS A 216 -19.48 -7.74 18.37
CA HIS A 216 -20.53 -7.43 17.40
C HIS A 216 -20.04 -6.56 16.26
N MET A 217 -18.78 -6.10 16.30
CA MET A 217 -18.22 -5.35 15.19
C MET A 217 -18.03 -6.26 13.97
N PRO A 218 -18.51 -5.83 12.79
CA PRO A 218 -18.21 -6.55 11.57
C PRO A 218 -16.68 -6.62 11.41
N PRO A 219 -16.14 -7.76 10.93
CA PRO A 219 -14.74 -7.78 10.54
C PRO A 219 -14.50 -6.67 9.52
N PRO A 220 -13.31 -6.05 9.50
CA PRO A 220 -12.96 -5.02 8.55
C PRO A 220 -13.28 -5.54 7.16
N GLN A 221 -14.18 -4.83 6.49
CA GLN A 221 -14.65 -5.23 5.17
C GLN A 221 -13.46 -5.09 4.22
N HIS A 222 -12.80 -6.20 3.92
CA HIS A 222 -12.20 -6.37 2.61
C HIS A 222 -13.39 -6.46 1.65
N ALA A 223 -13.89 -5.31 1.18
CA ALA A 223 -14.96 -5.29 0.19
C ALA A 223 -14.53 -6.25 -0.92
N ALA A 224 -15.37 -7.23 -1.25
CA ALA A 224 -15.12 -8.11 -2.38
C ALA A 224 -15.00 -7.20 -3.61
N GLU A 225 -13.77 -6.99 -4.06
CA GLU A 225 -13.46 -5.96 -5.04
C GLU A 225 -13.96 -6.44 -6.42
N GLU A 226 -14.74 -5.62 -7.12
CA GLU A 226 -15.14 -5.93 -8.49
C GLU A 226 -13.89 -5.99 -9.37
N ARG A 227 -13.51 -7.21 -9.77
CA ARG A 227 -12.37 -7.43 -10.67
C ARG A 227 -12.73 -6.97 -12.07
N SER A 228 -12.04 -5.94 -12.55
CA SER A 228 -12.10 -5.56 -13.98
C SER A 228 -11.36 -6.57 -14.83
N ALA A 229 -12.06 -7.25 -15.75
CA ALA A 229 -11.44 -8.16 -16.72
C ALA A 229 -10.35 -7.47 -17.59
N ASN A 230 -10.39 -6.13 -17.71
CA ASN A 230 -9.36 -5.34 -18.37
C ASN A 230 -8.77 -4.31 -17.39
N LEU A 231 -7.79 -4.74 -16.58
CA LEU A 231 -7.15 -3.90 -15.59
C LEU A 231 -6.35 -2.73 -16.22
N ASP A 232 -5.66 -2.94 -17.34
CA ASP A 232 -4.90 -1.86 -17.99
C ASP A 232 -5.82 -0.75 -18.53
N GLY A 233 -7.00 -1.11 -19.05
CA GLY A 233 -8.05 -0.18 -19.45
C GLY A 233 -8.65 0.56 -18.25
N HIS A 234 -8.87 -0.14 -17.13
CA HIS A 234 -9.35 0.47 -15.90
C HIS A 234 -8.34 1.50 -15.35
N ILE A 235 -7.04 1.17 -15.33
CA ILE A 235 -5.98 2.11 -14.92
C ILE A 235 -5.94 3.34 -15.85
N ALA A 236 -6.13 3.17 -17.16
CA ALA A 236 -6.23 4.30 -18.08
C ALA A 236 -7.45 5.19 -17.78
N GLY A 237 -8.57 4.60 -17.39
CA GLY A 237 -9.75 5.32 -16.91
C GLY A 237 -9.48 6.10 -15.62
N ILE A 238 -8.74 5.53 -14.67
CA ILE A 238 -8.29 6.21 -13.44
C ILE A 238 -7.41 7.42 -13.79
N GLU A 239 -6.42 7.24 -14.68
CA GLU A 239 -5.55 8.35 -15.12
C GLU A 239 -6.34 9.49 -15.78
N ALA A 240 -7.36 9.17 -16.59
CA ALA A 240 -8.25 10.17 -17.15
C ALA A 240 -9.07 10.88 -16.07
N ALA A 241 -9.68 10.13 -15.14
CA ALA A 241 -10.46 10.69 -14.05
C ALA A 241 -9.63 11.59 -13.11
N VAL A 242 -8.37 11.24 -12.85
CA VAL A 242 -7.44 12.11 -12.10
C VAL A 242 -7.25 13.41 -12.86
N ARG A 243 -6.90 13.37 -14.16
CA ARG A 243 -6.72 14.59 -14.97
C ARG A 243 -7.95 15.50 -14.97
N ASP A 244 -9.15 14.92 -15.03
CA ASP A 244 -10.41 15.68 -15.03
C ASP A 244 -10.78 16.23 -13.64
N THR A 245 -10.20 15.67 -12.57
CA THR A 245 -10.43 16.09 -11.19
C THR A 245 -9.41 17.14 -10.73
N VAL A 246 -8.19 17.11 -11.27
CA VAL A 246 -7.11 18.06 -10.98
C VAL A 246 -7.42 19.41 -11.66
N GLY A 247 -7.84 20.41 -10.88
CA GLY A 247 -8.18 21.76 -11.36
C GLY A 247 -7.88 22.85 -10.32
N PRO A 248 -7.92 24.15 -10.70
CA PRO A 248 -7.42 25.26 -9.88
C PRO A 248 -8.27 25.59 -8.64
N GLN A 249 -9.50 25.09 -8.54
CA GLN A 249 -10.32 25.16 -7.33
C GLN A 249 -10.99 23.81 -7.10
N THR A 250 -10.87 23.27 -5.90
CA THR A 250 -11.46 21.98 -5.53
C THR A 250 -12.86 22.18 -4.94
N SER A 251 -13.89 21.99 -5.75
CA SER A 251 -15.29 21.93 -5.31
C SER A 251 -15.58 20.69 -4.46
N TYR A 252 -16.70 20.70 -3.74
CA TYR A 252 -17.16 19.53 -2.97
C TYR A 252 -17.31 18.28 -3.85
N GLU A 253 -17.86 18.43 -5.06
CA GLU A 253 -18.00 17.32 -6.01
C GLU A 253 -16.64 16.75 -6.44
N GLN A 254 -15.63 17.60 -6.62
CA GLN A 254 -14.27 17.16 -6.92
C GLN A 254 -13.63 16.44 -5.74
N LEU A 255 -13.90 16.83 -4.49
CA LEU A 255 -13.44 16.11 -3.30
C LEU A 255 -14.08 14.72 -3.20
N GLN A 256 -15.39 14.63 -3.42
CA GLN A 256 -16.10 13.34 -3.44
C GLN A 256 -15.59 12.44 -4.56
N ARG A 257 -15.41 12.98 -5.78
CA ARG A 257 -14.84 12.26 -6.91
C ARG A 257 -13.41 11.82 -6.62
N GLY A 258 -12.59 12.69 -6.04
CA GLY A 258 -11.23 12.36 -5.63
C GLY A 258 -11.19 11.23 -4.61
N ALA A 259 -12.10 11.19 -3.64
CA ALA A 259 -12.23 10.08 -2.70
C ALA A 259 -12.55 8.74 -3.42
N GLN A 260 -13.45 8.76 -4.40
CA GLN A 260 -13.79 7.59 -5.21
C GLN A 260 -12.63 7.11 -6.08
N ILE A 261 -11.89 8.04 -6.69
CA ILE A 261 -10.69 7.73 -7.47
C ILE A 261 -9.62 7.13 -6.56
N GLY A 262 -9.41 7.68 -5.36
CA GLY A 262 -8.46 7.16 -4.39
C GLY A 262 -8.74 5.70 -3.99
N ARG A 263 -10.02 5.35 -3.78
CA ARG A 263 -10.42 3.94 -3.60
C ARG A 263 -10.11 3.08 -4.82
N SER A 264 -10.46 3.56 -6.01
CA SER A 264 -10.22 2.86 -7.28
C SER A 264 -8.73 2.58 -7.51
N ILE A 265 -7.85 3.51 -7.13
CA ILE A 265 -6.39 3.33 -7.19
C ILE A 265 -5.94 2.17 -6.31
N ASN A 266 -6.42 2.10 -5.07
CA ASN A 266 -6.06 0.99 -4.16
C ASN A 266 -6.58 -0.35 -4.67
N HIS A 267 -7.83 -0.40 -5.16
CA HIS A 267 -8.40 -1.62 -5.74
C HIS A 267 -7.60 -2.08 -6.97
N ALA A 268 -7.23 -1.16 -7.86
CA ALA A 268 -6.41 -1.50 -9.02
C ALA A 268 -5.01 -2.02 -8.63
N PHE A 269 -4.42 -1.49 -7.54
CA PHE A 269 -3.16 -2.00 -7.01
C PHE A 269 -3.32 -3.41 -6.42
N ASN A 270 -4.35 -3.65 -5.61
CA ASN A 270 -4.65 -4.96 -5.05
C ASN A 270 -4.87 -5.99 -6.15
N HIS A 271 -5.64 -5.64 -7.19
CA HIS A 271 -5.87 -6.50 -8.33
C HIS A 271 -4.57 -6.79 -9.10
N ALA A 272 -3.71 -5.80 -9.35
CA ALA A 272 -2.42 -6.01 -9.99
C ALA A 272 -1.51 -6.95 -9.18
N ARG A 273 -1.54 -6.84 -7.85
CA ARG A 273 -0.78 -7.72 -6.94
C ARG A 273 -1.33 -9.14 -6.96
N GLU A 274 -2.65 -9.30 -7.02
CA GLU A 274 -3.29 -10.61 -7.14
C GLU A 274 -2.97 -11.29 -8.47
N ASP A 275 -3.00 -10.56 -9.59
CA ASP A 275 -2.57 -11.06 -10.91
C ASP A 275 -1.14 -11.62 -10.84
N LEU A 276 -0.22 -10.88 -10.20
CA LEU A 276 1.17 -11.32 -10.03
C LEU A 276 1.25 -12.60 -9.18
N MET A 277 0.54 -12.65 -8.05
CA MET A 277 0.52 -13.83 -7.18
C MET A 277 -0.09 -15.06 -7.87
N GLU A 278 -1.13 -14.88 -8.67
CA GLU A 278 -1.74 -15.95 -9.45
C GLU A 278 -0.79 -16.48 -10.52
N ALA A 279 -0.09 -15.58 -11.24
CA ALA A 279 0.95 -15.95 -12.20
C ALA A 279 2.10 -16.74 -11.56
N THR A 280 2.61 -16.31 -10.40
CA THR A 280 3.64 -17.03 -9.65
C THR A 280 3.15 -18.43 -9.24
N ARG A 281 1.93 -18.55 -8.70
CA ARG A 281 1.36 -19.86 -8.34
C ARG A 281 1.14 -20.77 -9.55
N SER A 282 0.76 -20.21 -10.70
CA SER A 282 0.58 -20.97 -11.94
C SER A 282 1.91 -21.55 -12.40
N ARG A 283 2.98 -20.75 -12.36
CA ARG A 283 4.34 -21.19 -12.71
C ARG A 283 4.86 -22.30 -11.80
N ASP A 284 4.67 -22.15 -10.50
CA ASP A 284 5.02 -23.18 -9.50
C ASP A 284 4.31 -24.51 -9.74
N ARG A 285 3.07 -24.48 -10.26
CA ARG A 285 2.29 -25.68 -10.60
C ARG A 285 2.70 -26.30 -11.93
N SER A 286 3.08 -25.50 -12.93
CA SER A 286 3.53 -26.00 -14.24
C SER A 286 4.98 -26.49 -14.26
N GLY A 287 5.80 -26.06 -13.30
CA GLY A 287 7.21 -26.44 -13.16
C GLY A 287 7.47 -27.69 -12.31
N ARG A 288 6.42 -28.41 -11.89
CA ARG A 288 6.50 -29.73 -11.23
C ARG A 288 6.13 -30.84 -12.20
#